data_AF-B4IRW8-F1
#
_entry.id   AF-B4IRW8-F1
#
_cell.length_a   1.000
_cell.length_b   1.000
_cell.length_c   1.000
_cell.angle_alpha   90.00
_cell.angle_beta   90.00
_cell.angle_gamma   90.00
#
_symmetry.space_group_name_H-M   'P 1'
#
loop_
_entity.id
_entity.type
_entity.pdbx_description
1 polymer ?
#
loop_
_entity_poly.entity_id
_entity_poly.type
_entity_poly.pdbx_seq_one_letter_code
_entity_poly.pdbx_strand_id
1 'polypeptide(L)' 'MSIFKARVKEFADALAQDKVDLKELRRLTFNGVPDVQSFRALSWKLLLGYLGPRRSSWTTTLAQKRSPVPAVH' A
#
# COMPACT_ATOMS: atom_id res chain seq x y z
N MET A 1 -19.17 0.00 -18.34
CA MET A 1 -18.40 0.52 -17.17
C MET A 1 -17.03 0.97 -17.65
N SER A 2 -16.59 2.19 -17.33
CA SER A 2 -15.25 2.67 -17.73
C SER A 2 -14.14 1.81 -17.11
N ILE A 3 -13.15 1.41 -17.90
CA ILE A 3 -11.97 0.62 -17.49
C ILE A 3 -11.34 1.21 -16.21
N PHE A 4 -11.25 2.53 -16.11
CA PHE A 4 -10.74 3.22 -14.92
C PHE A 4 -11.43 2.80 -13.61
N LYS A 5 -12.76 2.69 -13.61
CA LYS A 5 -13.52 2.31 -12.40
C LYS A 5 -13.28 0.85 -12.01
N ALA A 6 -13.13 -0.04 -13.00
CA ALA A 6 -12.79 -1.44 -12.74
C ALA A 6 -11.41 -1.55 -12.06
N ARG A 7 -10.43 -0.80 -12.56
CA ARG A 7 -9.06 -0.77 -12.01
C ARG A 7 -9.01 -0.22 -10.59
N VAL A 8 -9.74 0.87 -10.34
CA VAL A 8 -9.88 1.43 -8.98
C VAL A 8 -10.44 0.38 -8.02
N LYS A 9 -11.44 -0.41 -8.46
CA LYS A 9 -12.00 -1.49 -7.65
C LYS A 9 -11.00 -2.62 -7.42
N GLU A 10 -10.27 -3.05 -8.44
CA GLU A 10 -9.22 -4.09 -8.31
C GLU A 10 -8.16 -3.68 -7.28
N PHE A 11 -7.68 -2.43 -7.33
CA PHE A 11 -6.73 -1.91 -6.35
C PHE A 11 -7.33 -1.82 -4.95
N ALA A 12 -8.59 -1.36 -4.84
CA ALA A 12 -9.27 -1.29 -3.56
C ALA A 12 -9.43 -2.67 -2.93
N ASP A 13 -9.84 -3.68 -3.71
CA ASP A 13 -10.00 -5.07 -3.27
C ASP A 13 -8.65 -5.71 -2.90
N ALA A 14 -7.59 -5.52 -3.71
CA ALA A 14 -6.26 -6.03 -3.41
C ALA A 14 -5.67 -5.43 -2.14
N LEU A 15 -5.87 -4.13 -1.93
CA LEU A 15 -5.42 -3.42 -0.73
C LEU A 15 -6.34 -3.66 0.46
N ALA A 16 -7.59 -4.09 0.25
CA ALA A 16 -8.56 -4.37 1.31
C ALA A 16 -8.19 -5.61 2.14
N GLN A 17 -7.41 -6.53 1.56
CA GLN A 17 -7.04 -7.79 2.18
C GLN A 17 -6.21 -7.60 3.47
N ASP A 18 -6.42 -8.49 4.45
CA ASP A 18 -5.62 -8.49 5.70
C ASP A 18 -4.13 -8.71 5.41
N LYS A 19 -3.83 -9.60 4.46
CA LYS A 19 -2.50 -9.82 3.91
C LYS A 19 -2.51 -9.44 2.44
N VAL A 20 -1.93 -8.29 2.10
CA VAL A 20 -1.81 -7.82 0.73
C VAL A 20 -0.85 -8.72 -0.05
N ASP A 21 -1.32 -9.26 -1.17
CA ASP A 21 -0.49 -10.00 -2.10
C ASP A 21 0.38 -9.04 -2.91
N LEU A 22 1.66 -8.97 -2.55
CA LEU A 22 2.64 -8.11 -3.22
C LEU A 22 2.90 -8.52 -4.68
N LYS A 23 2.69 -9.79 -5.02
CA LYS A 23 2.88 -10.31 -6.38
C LYS A 23 1.76 -9.82 -7.28
N GLU A 24 0.51 -9.90 -6.81
CA GLU A 24 -0.63 -9.35 -7.55
C GLU A 24 -0.57 -7.81 -7.62
N LEU A 25 -0.20 -7.16 -6.51
CA LEU A 25 0.00 -5.71 -6.49
C LEU A 25 1.06 -5.27 -7.52
N ARG A 26 2.16 -6.01 -7.67
CA ARG A 26 3.19 -5.74 -8.69
C ARG A 26 2.63 -5.89 -10.11
N ARG A 27 1.80 -6.90 -10.37
CA ARG A 27 1.15 -7.10 -11.67
C ARG A 27 0.17 -5.98 -12.01
N LEU A 28 -0.60 -5.55 -11.02
CA LEU A 28 -1.56 -4.44 -11.15
C LEU A 28 -0.84 -3.11 -11.42
N THR A 29 0.19 -2.81 -10.63
CA THR A 29 1.00 -1.57 -10.72
C THR A 29 1.80 -1.47 -12.01
N PHE A 30 2.24 -2.60 -12.57
CA PHE A 30 2.95 -2.63 -13.86
C PHE A 30 2.11 -2.07 -15.01
N ASN A 31 0.78 -2.28 -14.97
CA ASN A 31 -0.17 -1.78 -15.97
C ASN A 31 -0.71 -0.38 -15.62
N GLY A 32 -0.01 0.37 -14.76
CA GLY A 32 -0.38 1.71 -14.32
C GLY A 32 -1.21 1.73 -13.03
N VAL A 33 -0.84 2.64 -12.13
CA VAL A 33 -1.54 2.85 -10.85
C VAL A 33 -2.49 4.05 -10.98
N PRO A 34 -3.78 3.91 -10.62
CA PRO A 34 -4.70 5.03 -10.58
C PRO A 34 -4.22 6.12 -9.62
N ASP A 35 -4.22 7.38 -10.07
CA ASP A 35 -3.84 8.54 -9.25
C ASP A 35 -5.02 9.02 -8.38
N VAL A 36 -5.60 8.09 -7.63
CA VAL A 36 -6.72 8.36 -6.73
C VAL A 36 -6.51 7.61 -5.43
N GLN A 37 -7.14 8.09 -4.34
CA GLN A 37 -7.12 7.43 -3.02
C GLN A 37 -5.71 7.07 -2.50
N SER A 38 -4.69 7.80 -2.96
CA SER A 38 -3.29 7.55 -2.64
C SER A 38 -2.80 6.12 -2.95
N PHE A 39 -3.44 5.40 -3.89
CA PHE A 39 -3.06 4.03 -4.26
C PHE A 39 -1.61 3.94 -4.74
N ARG A 40 -1.15 4.95 -5.48
CA ARG A 40 0.25 5.06 -5.90
C ARG A 40 1.19 5.01 -4.70
N ALA A 41 1.02 5.93 -3.76
CA ALA A 41 1.88 6.01 -2.58
C ALA A 41 1.83 4.73 -1.73
N LEU A 42 0.63 4.15 -1.52
CA LEU A 42 0.47 2.93 -0.73
C LEU A 42 1.11 1.72 -1.42
N SER A 43 0.94 1.59 -2.74
CA SER A 43 1.51 0.49 -3.52
C SER A 43 3.04 0.51 -3.47
N TRP A 44 3.65 1.68 -3.65
CA TRP A 44 5.11 1.80 -3.54
C TRP A 44 5.61 1.51 -2.13
N LYS A 45 4.93 1.96 -1.06
CA LYS A 45 5.33 1.63 0.32
C LYS A 45 5.32 0.12 0.58
N LEU A 46 4.38 -0.61 0.00
CA LEU A 46 4.29 -2.07 0.12
C LEU A 46 5.35 -2.78 -0.73
N LEU A 47 5.50 -2.36 -2.00
CA LEU A 47 6.47 -2.95 -2.92
C LEU A 47 7.92 -2.70 -2.52
N LEU A 48 8.21 -1.55 -1.90
CA LEU A 48 9.51 -1.20 -1.36
C LEU A 48 9.78 -1.80 0.03
N GLY A 49 8.80 -2.50 0.62
CA GLY A 49 8.93 -3.11 1.95
C GLY A 49 8.92 -2.10 3.12
N TYR A 50 8.51 -0.86 2.88
CA TYR A 50 8.32 0.14 3.93
C TYR A 50 7.13 -0.23 4.84
N LEU A 51 6.10 -0.83 4.25
CA LEU A 51 4.99 -1.47 4.94
C LEU A 51 5.06 -2.98 4.73
N GLY A 52 4.79 -3.75 5.79
CA GLY A 52 4.69 -5.20 5.68
C GLY A 52 3.46 -5.62 4.87
N PRO A 53 3.37 -6.87 4.39
CA PRO A 53 2.19 -7.36 3.67
C PRO A 53 0.95 -7.45 4.57
N ARG A 54 1.11 -7.55 5.89
CA ARG A 54 -0.03 -7.58 6.83
C ARG A 54 -0.47 -6.17 7.19
N ARG A 55 -1.76 -5.90 7.04
CA ARG A 55 -2.36 -4.60 7.37
C ARG A 55 -2.31 -4.29 8.86
N SER A 56 -2.49 -5.31 9.70
CA SER A 56 -2.38 -5.22 11.16
C SER A 56 -1.03 -4.68 11.62
N SER A 57 0.06 -4.91 10.88
CA SER A 57 1.37 -4.37 11.23
C SER A 57 1.58 -2.93 10.73
N TRP A 58 0.75 -2.41 9.84
CA TRP A 58 0.96 -1.07 9.27
C TRP A 58 0.87 0.02 10.33
N THR A 59 -0.12 -0.05 11.22
CA THR A 59 -0.31 0.91 12.31
C THR A 59 0.86 0.88 13.28
N THR A 60 1.30 -0.30 13.71
CA THR A 60 2.48 -0.47 14.56
C THR A 60 3.77 0.02 13.88
N THR A 61 4.01 -0.37 12.62
CA THR A 61 5.23 0.02 11.89
C THR A 61 5.24 1.52 11.61
N LEU A 62 4.10 2.12 11.24
CA LEU A 62 4.00 3.57 11.05
C LEU A 62 4.16 4.32 12.37
N ALA A 63 3.63 3.82 13.48
CA ALA A 63 3.82 4.43 14.80
C ALA A 63 5.30 4.39 15.23
N GLN A 64 5.97 3.25 15.05
CA GLN A 64 7.39 3.12 15.38
C GLN A 64 8.28 3.99 14.49
N LYS A 65 8.01 4.05 13.17
CA LYS A 65 8.84 4.84 12.24
C LYS A 65 8.53 6.34 12.22
N ARG A 66 7.36 6.76 12.71
CA ARG A 66 6.99 8.18 12.89
C ARG A 66 7.25 8.69 14.30
N SER A 67 7.63 7.82 15.23
CA SER A 67 8.11 8.27 16.53
C SER A 67 9.33 9.15 16.30
N PRO A 68 9.39 10.36 16.88
CA PRO A 68 10.63 11.12 16.94
C PRO A 68 11.68 10.20 17.56
N VAL A 69 12.83 10.08 16.91
CA VAL A 69 14.02 9.55 17.58
C VAL A 69 14.17 10.39 18.85
N PRO A 70 14.12 9.82 20.07
CA PRO A 70 14.42 10.61 21.25
C PRO A 70 15.84 11.12 21.04
N ALA A 71 15.99 12.44 20.98
CA ALA A 71 17.28 13.09 20.95
C ALA A 71 18.04 12.58 22.17
N VAL A 72 18.98 11.67 21.92
CA VAL A 72 19.96 11.25 22.91
C VAL A 72 20.77 12.49 23.25
N HIS A 73 20.61 12.94 24.50
CA HIS A 73 21.42 13.95 25.14
C HIS A 73 22.88 13.51 25.24
#